data_AF-A0A2D6FM22-F1
#
_entry.id   AF-A0A2D6FM22-F1
#
_cell.length_a   1.000
_cell.length_b   1.000
_cell.length_c   1.000
_cell.angle_alpha   90.00
_cell.angle_beta   90.00
_cell.angle_gamma   90.00
#
_symmetry.space_group_name_H-M   'P 1'
#
loop_
_entity.id
_entity.type
_entity.pdbx_description
1 polymer ?
#
loop_
_entity_poly.entity_id
_entity_poly.type
_entity_poly.pdbx_seq_one_letter_code
_entity_poly.pdbx_strand_id
1 'polypeptide(L)'
;MAERVRITGGDIDGSDNEGHDAQVDKKGNLRVREGIYDFDNITYEDTSFVTGDSPATHDFNADAGRNAVDGYIICDGAGNIQVDVSRNGIAFGSKFTMKKGERVNLAHFNIDKIRVTWVSDSAYRINLI
;
A
#
# COMPACT_ATOMS: atom_id res chain seq x y z
N MET A 1 -17.61 -2.16 51.33
CA MET A 1 -18.16 -3.12 50.35
C MET A 1 -17.69 -2.66 48.98
N ALA A 2 -16.91 -3.47 48.27
CA ALA A 2 -16.46 -3.13 46.92
C ALA A 2 -17.51 -3.62 45.92
N GLU A 3 -18.10 -2.69 45.16
CA GLU A 3 -19.03 -3.00 44.08
C GLU A 3 -18.24 -3.56 42.90
N ARG A 4 -18.55 -4.80 42.49
CA ARG A 4 -17.95 -5.43 41.31
C ARG A 4 -18.84 -5.14 40.11
N VAL A 5 -18.38 -4.25 39.23
CA VAL A 5 -18.99 -4.00 37.92
C VAL A 5 -18.83 -5.25 37.06
N ARG A 6 -19.95 -5.82 36.61
CA ARG A 6 -19.99 -6.96 35.69
C ARG A 6 -20.13 -6.42 34.27
N ILE A 7 -19.07 -6.49 33.47
CA ILE A 7 -19.13 -6.19 32.04
C ILE A 7 -19.62 -7.46 31.34
N THR A 8 -20.90 -7.50 30.97
CA THR A 8 -21.46 -8.55 30.12
C THR A 8 -21.12 -8.23 28.68
N GLY A 9 -20.52 -9.19 27.97
CA GLY A 9 -20.00 -9.05 26.61
C GLY A 9 -20.98 -8.36 25.66
N GLY A 10 -20.77 -7.06 25.48
CA GLY A 10 -21.10 -6.30 24.29
C GLY A 10 -19.77 -5.75 23.78
N ASP A 11 -19.60 -5.75 22.46
CA ASP A 11 -18.40 -5.21 21.83
C ASP A 11 -18.23 -3.76 22.30
N ILE A 12 -17.13 -3.49 23.03
CA ILE A 12 -16.76 -2.13 23.39
C ILE A 12 -16.09 -1.57 22.13
N ASP A 13 -16.90 -1.03 21.20
CA ASP A 13 -16.35 -0.29 20.06
C ASP A 13 -15.92 1.09 20.56
N GLY A 14 -14.71 1.11 21.10
CA GLY A 14 -13.96 2.31 21.44
C GLY A 14 -12.69 2.32 20.61
N SER A 15 -12.81 2.38 19.29
CA SER A 15 -11.67 2.70 18.44
C SER A 15 -11.23 4.13 18.73
N ASP A 16 -10.13 4.29 19.46
CA ASP A 16 -9.41 5.55 19.43
C ASP A 16 -8.76 5.71 18.05
N ASN A 17 -8.44 6.95 17.69
CA ASN A 17 -7.75 7.28 16.44
C ASN A 17 -6.28 6.77 16.41
N GLU A 18 -5.93 5.92 17.38
CA GLU A 18 -4.66 5.25 17.59
C GLU A 18 -4.82 3.72 17.49
N GLY A 19 -5.95 3.22 16.96
CA GLY A 19 -6.09 1.85 16.43
C GLY A 19 -5.87 0.74 17.47
N HIS A 20 -6.02 1.08 18.75
CA HIS A 20 -5.97 0.11 19.82
C HIS A 20 -7.37 -0.47 20.04
N ASP A 21 -7.66 -1.61 19.39
CA ASP A 21 -8.91 -2.34 19.67
C ASP A 21 -8.74 -3.23 20.91
N ALA A 22 -9.52 -2.92 21.95
CA ALA A 22 -9.57 -3.67 23.19
C ALA A 22 -10.79 -4.61 23.18
N GLN A 23 -10.59 -5.86 22.75
CA GLN A 23 -11.68 -6.84 22.76
C GLN A 23 -11.70 -7.67 24.04
N VAL A 24 -12.89 -7.83 24.61
CA VAL A 24 -13.12 -8.75 25.73
C VAL A 24 -13.59 -10.08 25.15
N ASP A 25 -12.83 -11.16 25.38
CA ASP A 25 -13.24 -12.47 24.89
C ASP A 25 -14.50 -12.98 25.61
N LYS A 26 -15.15 -14.02 25.07
CA LYS A 26 -16.37 -14.62 25.66
C LYS A 26 -16.16 -15.20 27.06
N LYS A 27 -14.93 -15.25 27.56
CA LYS A 27 -14.57 -15.68 28.91
C LYS A 27 -14.29 -14.50 29.85
N GLY A 28 -14.44 -13.26 29.36
CA GLY A 28 -14.22 -12.04 30.13
C GLY A 28 -12.76 -11.61 30.22
N ASN A 29 -11.86 -12.18 29.42
CA ASN A 29 -10.47 -11.74 29.42
C ASN A 29 -10.30 -10.56 28.45
N LEU A 30 -9.69 -9.49 28.93
CA LEU A 30 -9.21 -8.41 28.09
C LEU A 30 -8.06 -8.93 27.24
N ARG A 31 -8.23 -8.95 25.93
CA ARG A 31 -7.13 -9.17 24.99
C ARG A 31 -6.81 -7.83 24.37
N VAL A 32 -5.67 -7.28 24.77
CA VAL A 32 -5.07 -6.19 24.01
C VAL A 32 -4.49 -6.84 22.76
N ARG A 33 -5.15 -6.62 21.62
CA ARG A 33 -4.49 -6.87 20.34
C ARG A 33 -3.55 -5.69 20.21
N GLU A 34 -2.24 -5.90 20.42
CA GLU A 34 -1.30 -4.88 19.96
C GLU A 34 -1.56 -4.76 18.46
N GLY A 35 -2.11 -3.62 18.07
CA GLY A 35 -2.14 -3.21 16.68
C GLY A 35 -0.68 -3.22 16.27
N ILE A 36 -0.25 -4.30 15.62
CA ILE A 36 0.93 -4.27 14.79
C ILE A 36 0.52 -3.31 13.70
N TYR A 37 0.82 -2.02 13.91
CA TYR A 37 0.94 -1.05 12.83
C TYR A 37 2.12 -1.50 11.99
N ASP A 38 1.94 -2.60 11.28
CA ASP A 38 2.75 -2.84 10.11
C ASP A 38 2.30 -1.71 9.18
N PHE A 39 3.18 -0.73 8.98
CA PHE A 39 3.02 0.20 7.87
C PHE A 39 3.20 -0.65 6.62
N ASP A 40 2.16 -1.42 6.28
CA ASP A 40 2.20 -2.48 5.28
C ASP A 40 2.70 -1.84 3.99
N ASN A 41 3.97 -2.11 3.69
CA ASN A 41 4.61 -1.62 2.49
C ASN A 41 4.39 -2.67 1.42
N ILE A 42 3.68 -2.30 0.36
CA ILE A 42 3.45 -3.23 -0.74
C ILE A 42 4.52 -2.99 -1.79
N THR A 43 5.16 -4.08 -2.19
CA THR A 43 6.19 -4.08 -3.22
C THR A 43 5.69 -4.82 -4.46
N TYR A 44 5.84 -4.18 -5.62
CA TYR A 44 5.62 -4.79 -6.92
C TYR A 44 6.96 -4.84 -7.66
N GLU A 45 7.24 -5.96 -8.32
CA GLU A 45 8.49 -6.17 -9.05
C GLU A 45 8.24 -6.94 -10.33
N ASP A 46 8.95 -6.55 -11.39
CA ASP A 46 9.12 -7.35 -12.60
C ASP A 46 10.58 -7.28 -13.01
N THR A 47 11.26 -8.43 -12.98
CA THR A 47 12.69 -8.56 -13.28
C THR A 47 12.98 -8.71 -14.78
N SER A 48 11.95 -8.84 -15.61
CA SER A 48 12.07 -9.15 -17.04
C SER A 48 10.92 -8.55 -17.85
N PHE A 49 10.60 -7.28 -17.60
CA PHE A 49 9.47 -6.58 -18.20
C PHE A 49 9.68 -6.39 -19.70
N VAL A 50 8.90 -7.12 -20.50
CA VAL A 50 8.93 -7.08 -21.97
C VAL A 50 7.62 -6.51 -22.54
N THR A 51 7.55 -6.29 -23.84
CA THR A 51 6.36 -5.68 -24.48
C THR A 51 5.07 -6.47 -24.24
N GLY A 52 5.14 -7.78 -23.99
CA GLY A 52 3.98 -8.64 -23.75
C GLY A 52 3.34 -8.44 -22.37
N ASP A 53 4.09 -7.93 -21.41
CA ASP A 53 3.63 -7.70 -20.03
C ASP A 53 2.98 -6.30 -19.88
N SER A 54 3.08 -5.47 -20.91
CA SER A 54 2.67 -4.08 -20.90
C SER A 54 1.24 -3.87 -21.43
N PRO A 55 0.44 -2.98 -20.80
CA PRO A 55 0.75 -2.25 -19.58
C PRO A 55 0.54 -3.10 -18.31
N ALA A 56 1.48 -3.02 -17.37
CA ALA A 56 1.31 -3.59 -16.03
C ALA A 56 0.62 -2.55 -15.13
N THR A 57 -0.48 -2.90 -14.50
CA THR A 57 -1.21 -2.03 -13.55
C THR A 57 -1.17 -2.65 -12.17
N HIS A 58 -0.69 -1.88 -11.20
CA HIS A 58 -0.57 -2.26 -9.79
C HIS A 58 -1.56 -1.45 -8.98
N ASP A 59 -2.43 -2.13 -8.23
CA ASP A 59 -3.57 -1.56 -7.53
C ASP A 59 -3.34 -1.59 -6.01
N PHE A 60 -2.64 -0.57 -5.52
CA PHE A 60 -2.28 -0.49 -4.12
C PHE A 60 -3.52 -0.35 -3.22
N ASN A 61 -4.54 0.39 -3.67
CA ASN A 61 -5.76 0.53 -2.91
C ASN A 61 -6.45 -0.82 -2.69
N ALA A 62 -6.55 -1.64 -3.73
CA ALA A 62 -7.12 -2.98 -3.61
C ALA A 62 -6.28 -3.89 -2.69
N ASP A 63 -4.95 -3.80 -2.78
CA ASP A 63 -4.05 -4.69 -2.04
C ASP A 63 -3.87 -4.28 -0.56
N ALA A 64 -3.79 -2.98 -0.26
CA ALA A 64 -3.58 -2.43 1.08
C ALA A 64 -4.86 -1.95 1.78
N GLY A 65 -5.99 -1.88 1.07
CA GLY A 65 -7.25 -1.32 1.57
C GLY A 65 -7.25 0.20 1.76
N ARG A 66 -6.22 0.89 1.25
CA ARG A 66 -6.00 2.34 1.40
C ARG A 66 -5.11 2.87 0.29
N ASN A 67 -5.07 4.18 0.10
CA ASN A 67 -4.10 4.80 -0.81
C ASN A 67 -2.73 4.92 -0.16
N ALA A 68 -1.68 4.78 -0.97
CA ALA A 68 -0.32 5.06 -0.56
C ALA A 68 -0.08 6.57 -0.51
N VAL A 69 0.72 6.98 0.47
CA VAL A 69 1.10 8.37 0.73
C VAL A 69 2.57 8.64 0.41
N ASP A 70 3.39 7.59 0.49
CA ASP A 70 4.82 7.64 0.22
C ASP A 70 5.29 6.41 -0.57
N GLY A 71 6.54 6.44 -1.02
CA GLY A 71 7.16 5.30 -1.70
C GLY A 71 8.23 5.69 -2.71
N TYR A 72 8.60 4.73 -3.55
CA TYR A 72 9.50 4.96 -4.66
C TYR A 72 9.25 3.98 -5.82
N ILE A 73 9.73 4.38 -6.99
CA ILE A 73 9.86 3.52 -8.17
C ILE A 73 11.32 3.53 -8.59
N ILE A 74 11.84 2.38 -9.00
CA ILE A 74 13.16 2.22 -9.60
C ILE A 74 13.00 1.49 -10.92
N CYS A 75 13.69 1.97 -11.96
CA CYS A 75 13.91 1.24 -13.21
C CYS A 75 15.30 0.61 -13.16
N ASP A 76 15.41 -0.65 -12.74
CA ASP A 76 16.69 -1.36 -12.57
C ASP A 76 17.09 -2.20 -13.79
N GLY A 77 16.21 -2.31 -14.79
CA GLY A 77 16.54 -2.97 -16.05
C GLY A 77 17.43 -2.16 -16.98
N ALA A 78 17.80 -2.80 -18.10
CA ALA A 78 18.66 -2.19 -19.11
C ALA A 78 17.95 -1.12 -19.94
N GLY A 79 16.63 -1.20 -20.05
CA GLY A 79 15.78 -0.33 -20.85
C GLY A 79 15.13 0.81 -20.08
N ASN A 80 14.20 1.49 -20.77
CA ASN A 80 13.37 2.54 -20.20
C ASN A 80 11.95 2.03 -19.97
N ILE A 81 11.25 2.66 -19.04
CA ILE A 81 9.82 2.45 -18.80
C ILE A 81 9.09 3.79 -18.78
N GLN A 82 7.79 3.77 -19.05
CA GLN A 82 6.91 4.89 -18.78
C GLN A 82 6.03 4.58 -17.59
N VAL A 83 5.81 5.58 -16.73
CA VAL A 83 4.98 5.47 -15.55
C VAL A 83 3.91 6.56 -15.57
N ASP A 84 2.68 6.18 -15.25
CA ASP A 84 1.64 7.11 -14.80
C ASP A 84 0.97 6.64 -13.51
N VAL A 85 0.44 7.60 -12.76
CA VAL A 85 -0.14 7.39 -11.43
C VAL A 85 -1.62 7.79 -11.46
N SER A 86 -2.45 6.95 -10.88
CA SER A 86 -3.85 7.23 -10.58
C SER A 86 -4.01 7.59 -9.12
N ARG A 87 -4.74 8.67 -8.84
CA ARG A 87 -5.02 9.14 -7.46
C ARG A 87 -6.40 8.74 -6.94
N ASN A 88 -7.27 8.26 -7.83
CA ASN A 88 -8.68 7.98 -7.55
C ASN A 88 -9.13 6.62 -8.07
N GLY A 89 -8.19 5.78 -8.49
CA GLY A 89 -8.44 4.45 -9.03
C GLY A 89 -9.05 4.38 -10.42
N ILE A 90 -9.41 5.51 -11.02
CA ILE A 90 -10.14 5.56 -12.29
C ILE A 90 -9.28 6.21 -13.38
N ALA A 91 -8.75 7.41 -13.12
CA ALA A 91 -8.05 8.20 -14.11
C ALA A 91 -6.54 8.24 -13.82
N PHE A 92 -5.75 7.90 -14.84
CA PHE A 92 -4.30 8.06 -14.79
C PHE A 92 -3.91 9.48 -15.22
N GLY A 93 -2.95 10.06 -14.50
CA GLY A 93 -2.39 11.36 -14.81
C GLY A 93 -1.41 11.35 -15.98
N SER A 94 -0.56 12.38 -16.03
CA SER A 94 0.50 12.48 -17.03
C SER A 94 1.54 11.36 -16.88
N LYS A 95 2.04 10.87 -18.02
CA LYS A 95 3.13 9.90 -18.08
C LYS A 95 4.48 10.60 -17.97
N PHE A 96 5.43 9.97 -17.30
CA PHE A 96 6.85 10.32 -17.37
C PHE A 96 7.68 9.08 -17.71
N THR A 97 8.79 9.28 -18.41
CA THR A 97 9.72 8.20 -18.76
C THR A 97 10.79 8.09 -17.69
N MET A 98 10.98 6.90 -17.14
CA MET A 98 12.12 6.58 -16.28
C MET A 98 13.20 5.88 -17.09
N LYS A 99 14.42 6.42 -17.01
CA LYS A 99 15.59 5.84 -17.65
C LYS A 99 16.19 4.70 -16.82
N LYS A 100 17.04 3.90 -17.45
CA LYS A 100 17.87 2.90 -16.76
C LYS A 100 18.55 3.49 -15.51
N GLY A 101 18.38 2.79 -14.39
CA GLY A 101 18.98 3.13 -13.10
C GLY A 101 18.31 4.31 -12.38
N GLU A 102 17.27 4.91 -12.95
CA GLU A 102 16.59 6.04 -12.35
C GLU A 102 15.70 5.58 -11.19
N ARG A 103 15.71 6.39 -10.11
CA ARG A 103 14.83 6.24 -8.97
C ARG A 103 13.99 7.51 -8.83
N VAL A 104 12.68 7.34 -8.74
CA VAL A 104 11.73 8.42 -8.45
C VAL A 104 11.13 8.18 -7.08
N ASN A 105 11.25 9.15 -6.19
CA ASN A 105 10.59 9.13 -4.89
C ASN A 105 9.17 9.72 -5.03
N LEU A 106 8.21 9.07 -4.39
CA LEU A 106 6.78 9.41 -4.46
C LEU A 106 6.31 9.98 -3.12
N ALA A 107 6.98 11.03 -2.64
CA ALA A 107 6.70 11.58 -1.33
C ALA A 107 5.47 12.50 -1.32
N HIS A 108 4.61 12.35 -0.30
CA HIS A 108 3.39 13.15 -0.12
C HIS A 108 2.41 13.07 -1.29
N PHE A 109 2.29 11.90 -1.90
CA PHE A 109 1.30 11.65 -2.94
C PHE A 109 0.00 11.06 -2.35
N ASN A 110 -1.00 10.90 -3.20
CA ASN A 110 -2.18 10.10 -2.90
C ASN A 110 -2.32 9.11 -4.05
N ILE A 111 -1.84 7.88 -3.85
CA ILE A 111 -1.65 6.88 -4.91
C ILE A 111 -2.63 5.73 -4.70
N ASP A 112 -3.49 5.55 -5.69
CA ASP A 112 -4.41 4.42 -5.76
C ASP A 112 -3.81 3.32 -6.64
N LYS A 113 -3.44 3.67 -7.88
CA LYS A 113 -2.80 2.75 -8.83
C LYS A 113 -1.56 3.35 -9.47
N ILE A 114 -0.62 2.48 -9.83
CA ILE A 114 0.50 2.81 -10.70
C ILE A 114 0.41 1.94 -11.93
N ARG A 115 0.61 2.54 -13.11
CA ARG A 115 0.71 1.78 -14.35
C ARG A 115 2.06 2.01 -14.99
N VAL A 116 2.69 0.90 -15.34
CA VAL A 116 3.98 0.84 -16.01
C VAL A 116 3.74 0.40 -17.45
N THR A 117 4.23 1.20 -18.39
CA THR A 117 4.15 0.93 -19.83
C THR A 117 5.55 0.66 -20.38
N TRP A 118 5.70 -0.41 -21.15
CA TRP A 118 6.95 -0.77 -21.79
C TRP A 118 7.36 0.29 -22.83
N VAL A 119 8.66 0.60 -22.84
CA VAL A 119 9.31 1.39 -23.90
C VAL A 119 10.42 0.56 -24.55
N SER A 120 11.19 -0.14 -23.73
CA SER A 120 12.14 -1.17 -24.16
C SER A 120 12.31 -2.18 -23.03
N ASP A 121 12.83 -3.38 -23.33
CA ASP A 121 12.98 -4.45 -22.34
C ASP A 121 13.76 -3.98 -21.11
N SER A 122 13.16 -4.18 -19.94
CA SER A 122 13.66 -3.61 -18.69
C SER A 122 13.25 -4.46 -17.48
N ALA A 123 13.37 -3.87 -16.31
CA ALA A 123 12.98 -4.37 -15.01
C ALA A 123 12.65 -3.17 -14.13
N TYR A 124 11.73 -3.36 -13.19
CA TYR A 124 11.35 -2.32 -12.26
C TYR A 124 10.97 -2.88 -10.89
N ARG A 125 11.10 -2.01 -9.89
CA ARG A 125 10.56 -2.21 -8.54
C ARG A 125 9.79 -0.98 -8.09
N ILE A 126 8.64 -1.21 -7.49
CA ILE A 126 7.77 -0.21 -6.88
C ILE A 126 7.62 -0.60 -5.42
N ASN A 127 7.87 0.32 -4.49
CA ASN A 127 7.58 0.13 -3.08
C ASN A 127 6.70 1.30 -2.64
N LEU A 128 5.53 0.99 -2.08
CA LEU A 128 4.53 1.97 -1.66
C LEU A 128 4.21 1.80 -0.18
N ILE A 129 4.00 2.94 0.48
CA ILE A 129 3.76 3.07 1.92
C ILE A 129 2.48 3.87 2.13
#